data_AF-X0GK95-F1
#
_entry.id   AF-X0GK95-F1
#
_cell.length_a   1.000
_cell.length_b   1.000
_cell.length_c   1.000
_cell.angle_alpha   90.00
_cell.angle_beta   90.00
_cell.angle_gamma   90.00
#
_symmetry.space_group_name_H-M   'P 1'
#
loop_
_entity.id
_entity.type
_entity.pdbx_description
1 polymer ?
#
loop_
_entity_poly.entity_id
_entity_poly.type
_entity_poly.pdbx_seq_one_letter_code
_entity_poly.pdbx_strand_id
1 'polypeptide(L)'
;MPSDVPGMRFSATRDLQGYTVHFGMQEQDLLVQLHKPGSTLDLIPSRLLKGTVPYQFSDNFSHWYHRETKSIEFCKIHKAWALDDQRNWRFIRDEGHWKLGCHDGTFLVAPSSELATRIAEILNPLEAPLGLHLVYSTAKSATEIQIPSLRLEFLLRSGEPFIESRQFRDMHVDPNQSIGTLMGFKSKLVLSSSREPPSRMVLIPEGDVQHEMNTFNHHDKHMMVTVVHGSARRVQACRLDDLLGRLVGSTKTESKLYLAYLHGLTSFCLPDPFIGRTGTEEALDILGSAIVRVTSVLTETSYDILHSISTLSPKRSFYPRNEKVMQVVGWSSRLSYVSQDDRFYRAGRNLLARSHEISFLHPTHEVPDSPDFSSVHLVERAINRASRGHVAGFGAEEFTTQHDVRYTSRTQGILSDRGIRAQEIASRVYNSQCYVIERVELSFAQDFYQLLSAGNVFNPSQIPPKSMLQYDSKWFQKPETFLASDWLLFSPRGIFAGRIFV
;
A
#
# COMPACT_ATOMS: atom_id res chain seq x y z
N MET A 1 -33.94 -45.32 -14.27
CA MET A 1 -34.79 -45.82 -15.37
C MET A 1 -34.76 -44.81 -16.51
N PRO A 2 -35.18 -45.12 -17.74
CA PRO A 2 -35.40 -44.10 -18.76
C PRO A 2 -36.44 -43.07 -18.29
N SER A 3 -36.24 -41.80 -18.63
CA SER A 3 -37.20 -40.73 -18.33
C SER A 3 -38.20 -40.55 -19.49
N ASP A 4 -39.46 -40.27 -19.15
CA ASP A 4 -40.53 -39.88 -20.07
C ASP A 4 -40.67 -38.36 -20.23
N VAL A 5 -40.00 -37.58 -19.37
CA VAL A 5 -39.95 -36.11 -19.45
C VAL A 5 -39.08 -35.62 -20.63
N PRO A 6 -39.59 -34.71 -21.48
CA PRO A 6 -38.81 -34.11 -22.56
C PRO A 6 -37.53 -33.44 -22.08
N GLY A 7 -36.40 -33.72 -22.74
CA GLY A 7 -35.09 -33.17 -22.39
C GLY A 7 -34.36 -33.92 -21.26
N MET A 8 -35.04 -34.86 -20.58
CA MET A 8 -34.44 -35.71 -19.55
C MET A 8 -34.13 -37.10 -20.13
N ARG A 9 -33.01 -37.69 -19.73
CA ARG A 9 -32.56 -39.01 -20.20
C ARG A 9 -32.85 -40.12 -19.19
N PHE A 10 -32.75 -39.81 -17.91
CA PHE A 10 -32.85 -40.80 -16.84
C PHE A 10 -33.78 -40.33 -15.73
N SER A 11 -34.38 -41.26 -15.01
CA SER A 11 -35.15 -41.04 -13.79
C SER A 11 -34.58 -41.89 -12.65
N ALA A 12 -34.68 -41.36 -11.41
CA ALA A 12 -34.33 -42.10 -10.20
C ALA A 12 -35.27 -43.29 -10.01
N THR A 13 -34.76 -44.36 -9.40
CA THR A 13 -35.55 -45.56 -9.07
C THR A 13 -36.33 -45.43 -7.75
N ARG A 14 -35.97 -44.45 -6.92
CA ARG A 14 -36.61 -44.16 -5.64
C ARG A 14 -37.02 -42.71 -5.63
N ASP A 15 -38.17 -42.46 -5.01
CA ASP A 15 -38.68 -41.11 -4.81
C ASP A 15 -37.85 -40.38 -3.76
N LEU A 16 -37.68 -39.08 -3.96
CA LEU A 16 -37.04 -38.18 -3.04
C LEU A 16 -38.11 -37.29 -2.41
N GLN A 17 -38.47 -37.56 -1.15
CA GLN A 17 -39.55 -36.84 -0.44
C GLN A 17 -40.88 -36.78 -1.22
N GLY A 18 -41.22 -37.86 -1.92
CA GLY A 18 -42.44 -37.95 -2.74
C GLY A 18 -42.32 -37.34 -4.14
N TYR A 19 -41.12 -36.89 -4.55
CA TYR A 19 -40.83 -36.48 -5.92
C TYR A 19 -40.10 -37.58 -6.69
N THR A 20 -40.52 -37.80 -7.94
CA THR A 20 -39.73 -38.51 -8.94
C THR A 20 -38.64 -37.57 -9.45
N VAL A 21 -37.38 -38.01 -9.41
CA VAL A 21 -36.24 -37.20 -9.87
C VAL A 21 -35.87 -37.58 -11.30
N HIS A 22 -35.82 -36.61 -12.19
CA HIS A 22 -35.42 -36.75 -13.59
C HIS A 22 -34.10 -36.02 -13.83
N PHE A 23 -33.25 -36.62 -14.66
CA PHE A 23 -31.90 -36.16 -14.97
C PHE A 23 -31.73 -36.03 -16.48
N GLY A 24 -31.17 -34.90 -16.90
CA GLY A 24 -30.77 -34.63 -18.28
C GLY A 24 -29.40 -33.96 -18.30
N MET A 25 -28.83 -33.83 -19.49
CA MET A 25 -27.63 -33.03 -19.70
C MET A 25 -27.90 -32.05 -20.84
N GLN A 26 -27.60 -30.78 -20.59
CA GLN A 26 -27.56 -29.75 -21.62
C GLN A 26 -26.19 -29.09 -21.56
N GLU A 27 -25.41 -29.26 -22.63
CA GLU A 27 -24.01 -28.85 -22.69
C GLU A 27 -23.21 -29.41 -21.49
N GLN A 28 -22.81 -28.55 -20.56
CA GLN A 28 -22.05 -28.90 -19.35
C GLN A 28 -22.93 -28.93 -18.08
N ASP A 29 -24.20 -28.54 -18.17
CA ASP A 29 -25.08 -28.45 -17.02
C ASP A 29 -25.90 -29.74 -16.84
N LEU A 30 -25.87 -30.25 -15.61
CA LEU A 30 -26.78 -31.29 -15.15
C LEU A 30 -28.16 -30.67 -14.95
N LEU A 31 -29.11 -31.09 -15.81
CA LEU A 31 -30.51 -30.76 -15.62
C LEU A 31 -31.08 -31.73 -14.58
N VAL A 32 -31.64 -31.19 -13.51
CA VAL A 32 -32.36 -31.96 -12.50
C VAL A 32 -33.78 -31.41 -12.44
N GLN A 33 -34.77 -32.28 -12.59
CA GLN A 33 -36.17 -31.93 -12.43
C GLN A 33 -36.81 -32.84 -11.38
N LEU A 34 -37.56 -32.25 -10.46
CA LEU A 34 -38.39 -32.98 -9.51
C LEU A 34 -39.84 -32.90 -9.97
N HIS A 35 -40.51 -34.04 -10.05
CA HIS A 35 -41.90 -34.11 -10.47
C HIS A 35 -42.74 -34.82 -9.41
N LYS A 36 -43.81 -34.16 -8.97
CA LYS A 36 -44.93 -34.76 -8.21
C LYS A 36 -46.25 -34.22 -8.77
N PRO A 37 -47.39 -34.91 -8.58
CA PRO A 37 -48.68 -34.39 -9.02
C PRO A 37 -48.93 -32.97 -8.48
N GLY A 38 -49.09 -32.00 -9.39
CA GLY A 38 -49.33 -30.60 -9.06
C GLY A 38 -48.11 -29.77 -8.64
N SER A 39 -46.88 -30.30 -8.74
CA SER A 39 -45.66 -29.53 -8.46
C SER A 39 -44.46 -30.06 -9.25
N THR A 40 -43.87 -29.17 -10.05
CA THR A 40 -42.69 -29.46 -10.87
C THR A 40 -41.61 -28.43 -10.58
N LEU A 41 -40.43 -28.92 -10.22
CA LEU A 41 -39.28 -28.11 -9.85
C LEU A 41 -38.12 -28.34 -10.81
N ASP A 42 -37.54 -27.28 -11.36
CA ASP A 42 -36.30 -27.37 -12.13
C ASP A 42 -35.14 -26.82 -11.31
N LEU A 43 -34.01 -27.52 -11.27
CA LEU A 43 -32.78 -27.00 -10.68
C LEU A 43 -32.20 -25.92 -11.60
N ILE A 44 -31.99 -24.73 -11.06
CA ILE A 44 -31.30 -23.63 -11.73
C ILE A 44 -29.81 -23.72 -11.44
N PRO A 45 -28.94 -23.73 -12.47
CA PRO A 45 -27.49 -23.63 -12.29
C PRO A 45 -27.09 -22.33 -11.58
N SER A 46 -26.33 -22.44 -10.50
CA SER A 46 -25.87 -21.29 -9.69
C SER A 46 -25.13 -20.22 -10.50
N ARG A 47 -24.44 -20.64 -11.58
CA ARG A 47 -23.74 -19.74 -12.52
C ARG A 47 -24.65 -18.66 -13.12
N LEU A 48 -25.95 -18.92 -13.25
CA LEU A 48 -26.92 -17.97 -13.80
C LEU A 48 -27.27 -16.84 -12.80
N LEU A 49 -26.99 -17.03 -11.52
CA LEU A 49 -27.25 -16.06 -10.46
C LEU A 49 -26.00 -15.30 -10.03
N LYS A 50 -24.81 -15.77 -10.42
CA LYS A 50 -23.53 -15.11 -10.14
C LYS A 50 -23.52 -13.72 -10.75
N GLY A 51 -23.15 -12.71 -9.96
CA GLY A 51 -23.14 -11.31 -10.37
C GLY A 51 -24.47 -10.58 -10.18
N THR A 52 -25.58 -11.29 -9.93
CA THR A 52 -26.91 -10.69 -9.71
C THR A 52 -27.30 -10.67 -8.24
N VAL A 53 -27.01 -11.74 -7.51
CA VAL A 53 -27.24 -11.86 -6.06
C VAL A 53 -25.91 -11.89 -5.30
N PRO A 54 -25.89 -11.61 -3.99
CA PRO A 54 -24.68 -11.72 -3.19
C PRO A 54 -24.06 -13.12 -3.27
N TYR A 55 -22.73 -13.21 -3.16
CA TYR A 55 -21.97 -14.45 -3.40
C TYR A 55 -22.47 -15.64 -2.57
N GLN A 56 -22.88 -15.43 -1.32
CA GLN A 56 -23.39 -16.53 -0.51
C GLN A 56 -24.73 -17.08 -1.01
N PHE A 57 -25.58 -16.23 -1.62
CA PHE A 57 -26.85 -16.66 -2.19
C PHE A 57 -26.65 -17.44 -3.49
N SER A 58 -25.61 -17.15 -4.27
CA SER A 58 -25.27 -17.95 -5.45
C SER A 58 -24.54 -19.25 -5.08
N ASP A 59 -23.64 -19.23 -4.10
CA ASP A 59 -22.69 -20.33 -3.90
C ASP A 59 -23.12 -21.32 -2.81
N ASN A 60 -23.88 -20.88 -1.80
CA ASN A 60 -24.26 -21.72 -0.64
C ASN A 60 -25.72 -22.20 -0.67
N PHE A 61 -26.42 -22.00 -1.77
CA PHE A 61 -27.81 -22.43 -1.95
C PHE A 61 -27.96 -23.26 -3.22
N SER A 62 -28.91 -24.20 -3.19
CA SER A 62 -29.51 -24.80 -4.38
C SER A 62 -30.76 -24.01 -4.76
N HIS A 63 -30.95 -23.79 -6.06
CA HIS A 63 -31.99 -22.91 -6.58
C HIS A 63 -33.03 -23.73 -7.33
N TRP A 64 -34.26 -23.79 -6.82
CA TRP A 64 -35.34 -24.59 -7.38
C TRP A 64 -36.41 -23.69 -8.00
N TYR A 65 -36.60 -23.78 -9.31
CA TYR A 65 -37.68 -23.08 -10.01
C TYR A 65 -38.99 -23.86 -9.92
N HIS A 66 -39.95 -23.31 -9.22
CA HIS A 66 -41.33 -23.80 -9.14
C HIS A 66 -42.10 -23.36 -10.38
N ARG A 67 -42.47 -24.32 -11.25
CA ARG A 67 -43.17 -24.01 -12.51
C ARG A 67 -44.58 -23.44 -12.27
N GLU A 68 -45.26 -23.93 -11.25
CA GLU A 68 -46.65 -23.58 -10.95
C GLU A 68 -46.75 -22.15 -10.38
N THR A 69 -45.87 -21.81 -9.45
CA THR A 69 -45.83 -20.46 -8.83
C THR A 69 -44.95 -19.47 -9.59
N LYS A 70 -44.20 -19.93 -10.58
CA LYS A 70 -43.21 -19.14 -11.34
C LYS A 70 -42.21 -18.42 -10.43
N SER A 71 -41.73 -19.12 -9.40
CA SER A 71 -40.82 -18.59 -8.39
C SER A 71 -39.56 -19.44 -8.27
N ILE A 72 -38.48 -18.86 -7.76
CA ILE A 72 -37.25 -19.59 -7.48
C ILE A 72 -37.08 -19.66 -5.96
N GLU A 73 -37.01 -20.86 -5.42
CA GLU A 73 -36.75 -21.10 -4.01
C GLU A 73 -35.26 -21.38 -3.80
N PHE A 74 -34.67 -20.66 -2.85
CA PHE A 74 -33.27 -20.79 -2.46
C PHE A 74 -33.22 -21.66 -1.20
N CYS A 75 -32.79 -22.92 -1.37
CA CYS A 75 -32.59 -23.87 -0.28
C CYS A 75 -31.10 -23.91 0.10
N LYS A 76 -30.77 -23.79 1.39
CA LYS A 76 -29.35 -23.89 1.83
C LYS A 76 -28.76 -25.22 1.41
N ILE A 77 -27.52 -25.26 0.93
CA ILE A 77 -26.95 -26.46 0.29
C ILE A 77 -26.93 -27.71 1.20
N HIS A 78 -26.75 -27.54 2.51
CA HIS A 78 -26.79 -28.64 3.50
C HIS A 78 -28.22 -29.11 3.84
N LYS A 79 -29.24 -28.38 3.38
CA LYS A 79 -30.67 -28.70 3.44
C LYS A 79 -31.29 -28.49 2.06
N ALA A 80 -30.57 -28.86 0.99
CA ALA A 80 -30.97 -28.60 -0.40
C ALA A 80 -32.35 -29.17 -0.77
N TRP A 81 -32.84 -30.12 0.04
CA TRP A 81 -34.11 -30.82 -0.11
C TRP A 81 -35.18 -30.37 0.89
N ALA A 82 -34.93 -29.37 1.74
CA ALA A 82 -35.96 -28.81 2.62
C ALA A 82 -36.84 -27.82 1.84
N LEU A 83 -37.53 -28.33 0.83
CA LEU A 83 -38.46 -27.59 -0.01
C LEU A 83 -39.64 -27.10 0.84
N ASP A 84 -40.23 -25.96 0.47
CA ASP A 84 -41.37 -25.35 1.14
C ASP A 84 -41.14 -24.91 2.60
N ASP A 85 -39.89 -24.84 3.08
CA ASP A 85 -39.58 -24.22 4.37
C ASP A 85 -39.87 -22.70 4.30
N GLN A 86 -40.70 -22.19 5.22
CA GLN A 86 -41.07 -20.77 5.27
C GLN A 86 -39.86 -19.84 5.49
N ARG A 87 -38.72 -20.39 5.93
CA ARG A 87 -37.45 -19.68 6.12
C ARG A 87 -36.61 -19.61 4.84
N ASN A 88 -37.00 -20.32 3.78
CA ASN A 88 -36.31 -20.25 2.50
C ASN A 88 -36.60 -18.91 1.82
N TRP A 89 -35.57 -18.39 1.15
CA TRP A 89 -35.73 -17.19 0.34
C TRP A 89 -36.43 -17.56 -0.96
N ARG A 90 -37.40 -16.73 -1.37
CA ARG A 90 -38.15 -16.93 -2.62
C ARG A 90 -37.97 -15.72 -3.52
N PHE A 91 -37.54 -15.99 -4.75
CA PHE A 91 -37.47 -15.01 -5.82
C PHE A 91 -38.77 -15.07 -6.60
N ILE A 92 -39.62 -14.08 -6.36
CA ILE A 92 -40.97 -14.00 -6.92
C ILE A 92 -41.08 -12.77 -7.81
N ARG A 93 -41.99 -12.84 -8.78
CA ARG A 93 -42.36 -11.69 -9.59
C ARG A 93 -43.58 -11.02 -8.95
N ASP A 94 -43.43 -9.74 -8.62
CA ASP A 94 -44.46 -8.91 -8.00
C ASP A 94 -44.55 -7.58 -8.74
N GLU A 95 -45.76 -7.23 -9.22
CA GLU A 95 -46.04 -6.02 -10.02
C GLU A 95 -45.06 -5.79 -11.19
N GLY A 96 -44.59 -6.88 -11.82
CA GLY A 96 -43.66 -6.82 -12.95
C GLY A 96 -42.18 -6.78 -12.56
N HIS A 97 -41.86 -6.58 -11.28
CA HIS A 97 -40.51 -6.58 -10.74
C HIS A 97 -40.18 -7.91 -10.06
N TRP A 98 -38.89 -8.26 -9.99
CA TRP A 98 -38.45 -9.43 -9.23
C TRP A 98 -38.05 -9.02 -7.82
N LYS A 99 -38.50 -9.77 -6.82
CA LYS A 99 -38.21 -9.54 -5.40
C LYS A 99 -37.71 -10.85 -4.78
N LEU A 100 -36.61 -10.79 -4.05
CA LEU A 100 -36.11 -11.91 -3.24
C LEU A 100 -36.48 -11.64 -1.79
N GLY A 101 -37.29 -12.51 -1.17
CA GLY A 101 -37.72 -12.31 0.20
C GLY A 101 -38.17 -13.58 0.90
N CYS A 102 -38.41 -13.46 2.21
CA CYS A 102 -38.94 -14.52 3.06
C CYS A 102 -40.39 -14.22 3.46
N HIS A 103 -41.09 -15.23 3.96
CA HIS A 103 -42.50 -15.09 4.37
C HIS A 103 -42.69 -14.15 5.58
N ASP A 104 -41.64 -13.86 6.34
CA ASP A 104 -41.66 -12.97 7.50
C ASP A 104 -41.63 -11.46 7.13
N GLY A 105 -41.71 -11.13 5.84
CA GLY A 105 -41.68 -9.74 5.36
C GLY A 105 -40.26 -9.16 5.27
N THR A 106 -39.23 -10.01 5.23
CA THR A 106 -37.87 -9.60 4.92
C THR A 106 -37.56 -9.74 3.43
N PHE A 107 -36.82 -8.77 2.88
CA PHE A 107 -36.49 -8.68 1.47
C PHE A 107 -35.01 -8.36 1.29
N LEU A 108 -34.36 -9.03 0.32
CA LEU A 108 -33.01 -8.66 -0.08
C LEU A 108 -33.10 -7.39 -0.94
N VAL A 109 -32.37 -6.36 -0.55
CA VAL A 109 -32.18 -5.17 -1.37
C VAL A 109 -31.30 -5.56 -2.55
N ALA A 110 -31.78 -5.28 -3.77
CA ALA A 110 -31.05 -5.61 -4.98
C ALA A 110 -29.66 -4.95 -4.97
N PRO A 111 -28.55 -5.69 -5.19
CA PRO A 111 -27.21 -5.11 -5.21
C PRO A 111 -27.02 -3.99 -6.25
N SER A 112 -27.81 -4.01 -7.33
CA SER A 112 -27.84 -2.99 -8.38
C SER A 112 -28.69 -1.75 -8.06
N SER A 113 -29.39 -1.74 -6.93
CA SER A 113 -30.18 -0.57 -6.52
C SER A 113 -29.31 0.60 -6.10
N GLU A 114 -29.84 1.81 -6.18
CA GLU A 114 -29.12 3.02 -5.75
C GLU A 114 -28.73 2.96 -4.27
N LEU A 115 -29.66 2.53 -3.40
CA LEU A 115 -29.40 2.36 -1.97
C LEU A 115 -28.24 1.39 -1.72
N ALA A 116 -28.25 0.22 -2.35
CA ALA A 116 -27.20 -0.78 -2.19
C ALA A 116 -25.86 -0.27 -2.72
N THR A 117 -25.85 0.44 -3.85
CA THR A 117 -24.64 1.03 -4.43
C THR A 117 -24.02 2.06 -3.48
N ARG A 118 -24.83 2.95 -2.89
CA ARG A 118 -24.36 3.95 -1.90
C ARG A 118 -23.79 3.30 -0.63
N ILE A 119 -24.47 2.29 -0.09
CA ILE A 119 -23.98 1.55 1.07
C ILE A 119 -22.69 0.80 0.72
N ALA A 120 -22.60 0.23 -0.48
CA ALA A 120 -21.41 -0.44 -0.95
C ALA A 120 -20.22 0.53 -1.10
N GLU A 121 -20.42 1.77 -1.58
CA GLU A 121 -19.38 2.81 -1.61
C GLU A 121 -18.80 3.09 -0.20
N ILE A 122 -19.67 3.16 0.81
CA ILE A 122 -19.29 3.40 2.21
C ILE A 122 -18.52 2.22 2.80
N LEU A 123 -18.98 0.99 2.54
CA LEU A 123 -18.42 -0.25 3.11
C LEU A 123 -17.35 -0.91 2.22
N ASN A 124 -17.06 -0.33 1.05
CA ASN A 124 -16.02 -0.77 0.13
C ASN A 124 -14.65 -0.93 0.80
N PRO A 125 -14.25 -0.16 1.84
CA PRO A 125 -13.00 -0.44 2.55
C PRO A 125 -12.91 -1.82 3.19
N LEU A 126 -14.04 -2.49 3.44
CA LEU A 126 -14.12 -3.79 4.12
C LEU A 126 -14.41 -4.93 3.15
N GLU A 127 -15.37 -4.78 2.23
CA GLU A 127 -15.83 -5.87 1.37
C GLU A 127 -16.38 -5.37 0.03
N ALA A 128 -16.28 -6.22 -1.00
CA ALA A 128 -16.84 -5.94 -2.32
C ALA A 128 -18.38 -5.88 -2.29
N PRO A 129 -19.04 -5.16 -3.23
CA PRO A 129 -20.50 -4.98 -3.23
C PRO A 129 -21.32 -6.28 -3.13
N LEU A 130 -20.92 -7.33 -3.85
CA LEU A 130 -21.60 -8.64 -3.82
C LEU A 130 -21.24 -9.50 -2.61
N GLY A 131 -20.29 -9.07 -1.77
CA GLY A 131 -20.05 -9.65 -0.45
C GLY A 131 -20.97 -9.07 0.63
N LEU A 132 -21.68 -7.98 0.34
CA LEU A 132 -22.63 -7.35 1.24
C LEU A 132 -24.02 -7.99 1.12
N HIS A 133 -24.65 -8.21 2.26
CA HIS A 133 -26.03 -8.70 2.35
C HIS A 133 -26.91 -7.60 2.94
N LEU A 134 -27.73 -6.96 2.12
CA LEU A 134 -28.63 -5.91 2.57
C LEU A 134 -30.04 -6.49 2.67
N VAL A 135 -30.53 -6.65 3.89
CA VAL A 135 -31.84 -7.24 4.18
C VAL A 135 -32.75 -6.20 4.79
N TYR A 136 -33.77 -5.80 4.03
CA TYR A 136 -34.81 -4.89 4.50
C TYR A 136 -35.92 -5.66 5.22
N SER A 137 -36.28 -5.21 6.42
CA SER A 137 -37.41 -5.74 7.19
C SER A 137 -38.55 -4.72 7.22
N THR A 138 -39.72 -5.10 6.70
CA THR A 138 -40.92 -4.25 6.73
C THR A 138 -41.39 -3.99 8.17
N ALA A 139 -41.43 -5.04 9.00
CA ALA A 139 -41.85 -4.97 10.40
C ALA A 139 -40.98 -4.02 11.25
N LYS A 140 -39.67 -3.98 10.98
CA LYS A 140 -38.74 -3.09 11.69
C LYS A 140 -38.54 -1.73 11.00
N SER A 141 -39.01 -1.58 9.76
CA SER A 141 -38.72 -0.44 8.88
C SER A 141 -37.22 -0.09 8.87
N ALA A 142 -36.39 -1.12 8.70
CA ALA A 142 -34.93 -0.99 8.79
C ALA A 142 -34.23 -1.96 7.82
N THR A 143 -33.07 -1.55 7.34
CA THR A 143 -32.16 -2.36 6.52
C THR A 143 -31.01 -2.87 7.39
N GLU A 144 -30.92 -4.18 7.54
CA GLU A 144 -29.79 -4.86 8.14
C GLU A 144 -28.72 -5.08 7.05
N ILE A 145 -27.51 -4.58 7.29
CA ILE A 145 -26.38 -4.68 6.36
C ILE A 145 -25.38 -5.66 6.97
N GLN A 146 -25.20 -6.82 6.37
CA GLN A 146 -24.31 -7.86 6.89
C GLN A 146 -23.10 -8.02 5.97
N ILE A 147 -21.94 -8.22 6.59
CA ILE A 147 -20.69 -8.61 5.94
C ILE A 147 -20.29 -9.98 6.50
N PRO A 148 -20.83 -11.08 5.94
CA PRO A 148 -20.72 -12.40 6.57
C PRO A 148 -19.27 -12.90 6.71
N SER A 149 -18.40 -12.61 5.74
CA SER A 149 -16.98 -12.96 5.73
C SER A 149 -16.25 -12.40 6.96
N LEU A 150 -16.63 -11.20 7.38
CA LEU A 150 -16.03 -10.46 8.50
C LEU A 150 -16.84 -10.54 9.79
N ARG A 151 -18.02 -11.17 9.76
CA ARG A 151 -18.99 -11.26 10.88
C ARG A 151 -19.35 -9.88 11.43
N LEU A 152 -19.46 -8.89 10.55
CA LEU A 152 -19.91 -7.54 10.87
C LEU A 152 -21.36 -7.35 10.45
N GLU A 153 -22.11 -6.61 11.26
CA GLU A 153 -23.49 -6.27 11.00
C GLU A 153 -23.72 -4.81 11.35
N PHE A 154 -24.43 -4.13 10.46
CA PHE A 154 -24.84 -2.75 10.63
C PHE A 154 -26.34 -2.63 10.44
N LEU A 155 -26.90 -1.53 10.92
CA LEU A 155 -28.32 -1.24 10.86
C LEU A 155 -28.54 0.18 10.33
N LEU A 156 -29.38 0.30 9.32
CA LEU A 156 -29.87 1.56 8.80
C LEU A 156 -31.39 1.61 9.00
N ARG A 157 -31.87 2.46 9.92
CA ARG A 157 -33.31 2.63 10.16
C ARG A 157 -33.88 3.67 9.21
N SER A 158 -35.13 3.49 8.80
CA SER A 158 -35.81 4.46 7.95
C SER A 158 -35.89 5.83 8.63
N GLY A 159 -35.40 6.87 7.95
CA GLY A 159 -35.41 8.25 8.44
C GLY A 159 -34.20 8.65 9.29
N GLU A 160 -33.33 7.70 9.65
CA GLU A 160 -32.08 8.02 10.35
C GLU A 160 -30.93 8.24 9.35
N PRO A 161 -30.06 9.24 9.58
CA PRO A 161 -28.96 9.55 8.67
C PRO A 161 -27.71 8.69 8.93
N PHE A 162 -27.75 7.77 9.89
CA PHE A 162 -26.59 7.04 10.37
C PHE A 162 -26.72 5.54 10.15
N ILE A 163 -25.59 4.89 9.86
CA ILE A 163 -25.46 3.44 9.79
C ILE A 163 -24.83 2.98 11.12
N GLU A 164 -25.63 2.36 11.98
CA GLU A 164 -25.20 1.92 13.31
C GLU A 164 -24.49 0.56 13.26
N SER A 165 -23.44 0.36 14.06
CA SER A 165 -22.81 -0.95 14.21
C SER A 165 -23.54 -1.79 15.27
N ARG A 166 -23.71 -3.09 15.00
CA ARG A 166 -24.27 -4.02 16.00
C ARG A 166 -23.24 -4.57 16.97
N GLN A 167 -22.00 -4.78 16.51
CA GLN A 167 -20.91 -5.31 17.33
C GLN A 167 -20.38 -4.23 18.29
N PHE A 168 -20.34 -2.98 17.85
CA PHE A 168 -19.87 -1.84 18.63
C PHE A 168 -21.06 -0.96 18.99
N ARG A 169 -21.64 -1.20 20.17
CA ARG A 169 -22.82 -0.46 20.65
C ARG A 169 -22.53 1.04 20.69
N ASP A 170 -23.55 1.82 20.34
CA ASP A 170 -23.52 3.29 20.33
C ASP A 170 -22.50 3.91 19.37
N MET A 171 -22.01 3.12 18.41
CA MET A 171 -21.10 3.55 17.35
C MET A 171 -21.81 3.48 16.01
N HIS A 172 -21.62 4.50 15.19
CA HIS A 172 -22.10 4.56 13.82
C HIS A 172 -20.95 4.87 12.87
N VAL A 173 -21.16 4.67 11.57
CA VAL A 173 -20.15 5.03 10.56
C VAL A 173 -19.86 6.52 10.62
N ASP A 174 -18.61 6.87 10.86
CA ASP A 174 -18.16 8.26 10.98
C ASP A 174 -18.15 8.94 9.59
N PRO A 175 -18.82 10.07 9.39
CA PRO A 175 -18.69 10.83 8.13
C PRO A 175 -17.24 11.21 7.81
N ASN A 176 -16.41 11.41 8.84
CA ASN A 176 -14.98 11.63 8.69
C ASN A 176 -14.21 10.30 8.76
N GLN A 177 -13.81 9.77 7.59
CA GLN A 177 -13.02 8.54 7.51
C GLN A 177 -11.49 8.76 7.69
N SER A 178 -11.05 9.98 8.00
CA SER A 178 -9.65 10.28 8.28
C SER A 178 -9.32 10.06 9.76
N ILE A 179 -8.25 9.31 10.02
CA ILE A 179 -7.71 9.06 11.37
C ILE A 179 -6.36 9.74 11.62
N GLY A 180 -5.80 10.44 10.63
CA GLY A 180 -4.51 11.13 10.74
C GLY A 180 -3.28 10.22 10.91
N THR A 181 -3.43 8.92 10.72
CA THR A 181 -2.36 7.92 10.68
C THR A 181 -2.71 6.81 9.69
N LEU A 182 -1.76 5.93 9.36
CA LEU A 182 -1.90 4.93 8.28
C LEU A 182 -2.29 5.63 6.98
N MET A 183 -1.63 6.75 6.69
CA MET A 183 -1.90 7.57 5.52
C MET A 183 -1.63 6.72 4.27
N GLY A 184 -2.58 6.66 3.33
CA GLY A 184 -2.50 5.77 2.17
C GLY A 184 -3.10 4.38 2.36
N PHE A 185 -3.39 3.95 3.60
CA PHE A 185 -4.17 2.73 3.83
C PHE A 185 -5.66 2.99 3.54
N LYS A 186 -6.21 2.30 2.54
CA LYS A 186 -7.59 2.50 2.08
C LYS A 186 -8.60 1.55 2.73
N SER A 187 -8.18 0.34 3.09
CA SER A 187 -9.08 -0.68 3.64
C SER A 187 -9.31 -0.49 5.14
N LYS A 188 -9.96 0.63 5.51
CA LYS A 188 -10.36 0.90 6.89
C LYS A 188 -11.73 1.58 6.94
N LEU A 189 -12.52 1.25 7.95
CA LEU A 189 -13.79 1.92 8.22
C LEU A 189 -13.74 2.56 9.61
N VAL A 190 -13.99 3.86 9.69
CA VAL A 190 -14.03 4.60 10.95
C VAL A 190 -15.46 4.65 11.47
N LEU A 191 -15.60 4.37 12.76
CA LEU A 191 -16.81 4.52 13.54
C LEU A 191 -16.63 5.62 14.57
N SER A 192 -17.71 6.31 14.91
CA SER A 192 -17.74 7.33 15.95
C SER A 192 -18.94 7.12 16.87
N SER A 193 -18.80 7.56 18.11
CA SER A 193 -19.89 7.64 19.09
C SER A 193 -20.18 9.10 19.42
N SER A 194 -21.47 9.43 19.47
CA SER A 194 -21.95 10.75 19.89
C SER A 194 -22.06 10.88 21.42
N ARG A 195 -21.63 9.87 22.19
CA ARG A 195 -21.56 9.95 23.65
C ARG A 195 -20.47 10.93 24.07
N GLU A 196 -20.63 11.52 25.25
CA GLU A 196 -19.58 12.33 25.86
C GLU A 196 -18.75 11.49 26.85
N PRO A 197 -17.41 11.47 26.76
CA PRO A 197 -16.60 12.13 25.72
C PRO A 197 -16.70 11.41 24.36
N PRO A 198 -16.58 12.16 23.23
CA PRO A 198 -16.62 11.57 21.90
C PRO A 198 -15.53 10.52 21.77
N SER A 199 -15.85 9.41 21.13
CA SER A 199 -14.89 8.33 20.90
C SER A 199 -14.94 7.86 19.47
N ARG A 200 -13.77 7.59 18.91
CA ARG A 200 -13.60 7.08 17.55
C ARG A 200 -12.89 5.74 17.56
N MET A 201 -13.25 4.91 16.59
CA MET A 201 -12.69 3.58 16.42
C MET A 201 -12.48 3.32 14.94
N VAL A 202 -11.39 2.63 14.59
CA VAL A 202 -11.14 2.18 13.22
C VAL A 202 -11.23 0.66 13.17
N LEU A 203 -11.95 0.17 12.16
CA LEU A 203 -12.05 -1.23 11.78
C LEU A 203 -11.06 -1.49 10.64
N ILE A 204 -10.14 -2.44 10.87
CA ILE A 204 -9.09 -2.83 9.94
C ILE A 204 -9.30 -4.32 9.61
N PRO A 205 -9.67 -4.68 8.37
CA PRO A 205 -9.74 -6.07 7.94
C PRO A 205 -8.31 -6.64 7.87
N GLU A 206 -8.11 -7.82 8.44
CA GLU A 206 -6.84 -8.53 8.42
C GLU A 206 -6.87 -9.61 7.33
N GLY A 207 -6.28 -9.29 6.18
CA GLY A 207 -6.19 -10.17 5.01
C GLY A 207 -4.97 -9.85 4.15
N ASP A 208 -4.97 -10.36 2.92
CA ASP A 208 -3.87 -10.20 1.99
C ASP A 208 -3.73 -8.75 1.55
N VAL A 209 -2.53 -8.19 1.71
CA VAL A 209 -2.25 -6.79 1.45
C VAL A 209 -1.72 -6.61 0.03
N GLN A 210 -2.35 -5.72 -0.72
CA GLN A 210 -1.83 -5.18 -1.97
C GLN A 210 -1.36 -3.75 -1.76
N HIS A 211 -0.32 -3.38 -2.48
CA HIS A 211 0.22 -2.03 -2.42
C HIS A 211 0.72 -1.59 -3.79
N GLU A 212 0.50 -0.31 -4.09
CA GLU A 212 0.91 0.34 -5.32
C GLU A 212 1.36 1.77 -5.05
N MET A 213 2.36 2.23 -5.80
CA MET A 213 2.84 3.60 -5.70
C MET A 213 1.92 4.51 -6.50
N ASN A 214 1.23 5.44 -5.83
CA ASN A 214 0.40 6.42 -6.50
C ASN A 214 1.13 7.77 -6.60
N THR A 215 0.92 8.50 -7.70
CA THR A 215 1.53 9.81 -7.95
C THR A 215 0.46 10.89 -7.83
N PHE A 216 0.68 11.82 -6.90
CA PHE A 216 -0.14 13.01 -6.66
C PHE A 216 0.54 14.23 -7.28
N ASN A 217 -0.23 15.08 -7.96
CA ASN A 217 0.24 16.35 -8.52
C ASN A 217 1.55 16.25 -9.34
N HIS A 218 1.73 15.14 -10.07
CA HIS A 218 2.90 14.80 -10.90
C HIS A 218 4.27 14.65 -10.19
N HIS A 219 4.41 15.06 -8.94
CA HIS A 219 5.70 15.07 -8.23
C HIS A 219 5.68 14.27 -6.93
N ASP A 220 4.57 14.32 -6.20
CA ASP A 220 4.44 13.65 -4.92
C ASP A 220 4.07 12.19 -5.16
N LYS A 221 4.70 11.27 -4.43
CA LYS A 221 4.36 9.86 -4.53
C LYS A 221 4.14 9.32 -3.13
N HIS A 222 3.05 8.57 -2.96
CA HIS A 222 2.75 7.93 -1.69
C HIS A 222 2.24 6.50 -1.92
N MET A 223 2.52 5.63 -0.95
CA MET A 223 2.11 4.24 -1.03
C MET A 223 0.61 4.12 -0.76
N MET A 224 -0.10 3.49 -1.68
CA MET A 224 -1.51 3.15 -1.51
C MET A 224 -1.61 1.68 -1.13
N VAL A 225 -2.24 1.40 0.00
CA VAL A 225 -2.32 0.05 0.58
C VAL A 225 -3.78 -0.34 0.71
N THR A 226 -4.13 -1.50 0.16
CA THR A 226 -5.47 -2.09 0.19
C THR A 226 -5.39 -3.53 0.67
N VAL A 227 -6.49 -4.02 1.24
CA VAL A 227 -6.69 -5.43 1.55
C VAL A 227 -7.57 -6.04 0.48
N VAL A 228 -7.18 -7.20 -0.05
CA VAL A 228 -7.92 -7.90 -1.09
C VAL A 228 -9.27 -8.35 -0.54
N HIS A 229 -10.37 -7.98 -1.21
CA HIS A 229 -11.72 -8.42 -0.83
C HIS A 229 -11.83 -9.95 -0.74
N GLY A 230 -12.57 -10.44 0.26
CA GLY A 230 -12.70 -11.86 0.55
C GLY A 230 -11.46 -12.56 1.14
N SER A 231 -10.28 -11.94 1.18
CA SER A 231 -9.09 -12.54 1.82
C SER A 231 -9.12 -12.46 3.35
N ALA A 232 -9.73 -11.39 3.89
CA ALA A 232 -9.81 -11.16 5.32
C ALA A 232 -10.88 -12.03 5.98
N ARG A 233 -10.52 -12.65 7.11
CA ARG A 233 -11.44 -13.45 7.94
C ARG A 233 -11.76 -12.82 9.29
N ARG A 234 -11.03 -11.78 9.64
CA ARG A 234 -11.12 -11.07 10.92
C ARG A 234 -11.00 -9.57 10.66
N VAL A 235 -11.63 -8.80 11.54
CA VAL A 235 -11.46 -7.36 11.63
C VAL A 235 -10.89 -7.03 13.00
N GLN A 236 -9.81 -6.27 13.00
CA GLN A 236 -9.29 -5.65 14.20
C GLN A 236 -9.99 -4.31 14.42
N ALA A 237 -10.54 -4.13 15.62
CA ALA A 237 -11.04 -2.85 16.08
C ALA A 237 -9.96 -2.15 16.90
N CYS A 238 -9.59 -0.92 16.50
CA CYS A 238 -8.64 -0.07 17.20
C CYS A 238 -9.33 1.22 17.63
N ARG A 239 -9.38 1.49 18.93
CA ARG A 239 -9.83 2.78 19.45
C ARG A 239 -8.76 3.84 19.20
N LEU A 240 -9.18 5.03 18.79
CA LEU A 240 -8.31 6.20 18.73
C LEU A 240 -8.20 6.79 20.14
N ASP A 241 -6.98 6.91 20.63
CA ASP A 241 -6.66 7.51 21.92
C ASP A 241 -6.06 8.89 21.69
N ASP A 242 -6.92 9.91 21.56
CA ASP A 242 -6.53 11.28 21.20
C ASP A 242 -5.59 11.93 22.23
N LEU A 243 -5.66 11.51 23.49
CA LEU A 243 -4.82 12.04 24.57
C LEU A 243 -3.35 11.64 24.40
N LEU A 244 -3.11 10.39 23.97
CA LEU A 244 -1.78 9.81 23.83
C LEU A 244 -1.32 9.68 22.38
N GLY A 245 -2.19 10.00 21.41
CA GLY A 245 -1.89 9.89 19.98
C GLY A 245 -1.56 8.46 19.58
N ARG A 246 -2.43 7.48 19.90
CA ARG A 246 -2.16 6.05 19.61
C ARG A 246 -3.39 5.25 19.23
N LEU A 247 -3.15 4.17 18.49
CA LEU A 247 -4.17 3.17 18.16
C LEU A 247 -4.19 2.05 19.22
N VAL A 248 -5.25 2.04 20.03
CA VAL A 248 -5.46 1.05 21.09
C VAL A 248 -6.33 -0.07 20.54
N GLY A 249 -5.69 -1.17 20.12
CA GLY A 249 -6.37 -2.32 19.52
C GLY A 249 -6.15 -3.64 20.25
N SER A 250 -6.31 -4.72 19.49
CA SER A 250 -6.11 -6.11 19.92
C SER A 250 -4.79 -6.33 20.67
N THR A 251 -4.84 -7.16 21.71
CA THR A 251 -3.67 -7.65 22.44
C THR A 251 -3.04 -8.88 21.79
N LYS A 252 -3.58 -9.35 20.67
CA LYS A 252 -3.02 -10.47 19.91
C LYS A 252 -1.77 -10.02 19.16
N THR A 253 -0.72 -10.83 19.26
CA THR A 253 0.55 -10.62 18.55
C THR A 253 0.37 -10.47 17.05
N GLU A 254 -0.39 -11.39 16.43
CA GLU A 254 -0.66 -11.39 14.99
C GLU A 254 -1.26 -10.05 14.52
N SER A 255 -2.26 -9.53 15.24
CA SER A 255 -2.87 -8.22 14.97
C SER A 255 -1.87 -7.07 15.13
N LYS A 256 -0.98 -7.12 16.12
CA LYS A 256 0.07 -6.11 16.31
C LYS A 256 1.12 -6.15 15.21
N LEU A 257 1.55 -7.35 14.80
CA LEU A 257 2.44 -7.53 13.67
C LEU A 257 1.80 -7.01 12.38
N TYR A 258 0.52 -7.32 12.14
CA TYR A 258 -0.21 -6.83 10.99
C TYR A 258 -0.29 -5.30 10.97
N LEU A 259 -0.60 -4.68 12.11
CA LEU A 259 -0.61 -3.23 12.25
C LEU A 259 0.78 -2.61 12.01
N ALA A 260 1.85 -3.21 12.54
CA ALA A 260 3.23 -2.78 12.27
C ALA A 260 3.57 -2.86 10.78
N TYR A 261 3.15 -3.93 10.10
CA TYR A 261 3.33 -4.09 8.67
C TYR A 261 2.63 -2.98 7.87
N LEU A 262 1.38 -2.64 8.23
CA LEU A 262 0.65 -1.55 7.60
C LEU A 262 1.33 -0.19 7.81
N HIS A 263 1.78 0.13 9.02
CA HIS A 263 2.54 1.36 9.29
C HIS A 263 3.85 1.40 8.49
N GLY A 264 4.59 0.29 8.42
CA GLY A 264 5.80 0.18 7.62
C GLY A 264 5.55 0.47 6.13
N LEU A 265 4.52 -0.15 5.54
CA LEU A 265 4.14 0.08 4.14
C LEU A 265 3.69 1.51 3.85
N THR A 266 2.95 2.12 4.79
CA THR A 266 2.39 3.47 4.64
C THR A 266 3.34 4.58 5.10
N SER A 267 4.55 4.23 5.51
CA SER A 267 5.54 5.19 5.99
C SER A 267 5.90 6.26 4.96
N PHE A 268 6.10 7.47 5.44
CA PHE A 268 6.51 8.64 4.66
C PHE A 268 7.60 9.41 5.40
N CYS A 269 8.25 10.36 4.73
CA CYS A 269 9.27 11.21 5.37
C CYS A 269 8.69 12.19 6.41
N LEU A 270 7.39 12.47 6.35
CA LEU A 270 6.70 13.28 7.34
C LEU A 270 6.01 12.38 8.37
N PRO A 271 6.03 12.77 9.66
CA PRO A 271 5.26 12.08 10.68
C PRO A 271 3.76 12.09 10.38
N ASP A 272 3.08 11.00 10.72
CA ASP A 272 1.62 10.92 10.70
C ASP A 272 1.05 11.94 11.72
N PRO A 273 0.13 12.84 11.32
CA PRO A 273 -0.38 13.90 12.18
C PRO A 273 -0.97 13.45 13.51
N PHE A 274 -1.59 12.27 13.56
CA PHE A 274 -2.28 11.77 14.74
C PHE A 274 -1.32 11.18 15.79
N ILE A 275 -0.32 10.42 15.35
CA ILE A 275 0.63 9.73 16.25
C ILE A 275 1.93 10.52 16.45
N GLY A 276 2.20 11.54 15.63
CA GLY A 276 3.42 12.35 15.72
C GLY A 276 4.71 11.61 15.36
N ARG A 277 4.59 10.46 14.68
CA ARG A 277 5.69 9.57 14.27
C ARG A 277 5.49 9.15 12.82
N THR A 278 6.57 8.85 12.11
CA THR A 278 6.49 8.21 10.80
C THR A 278 5.97 6.78 10.93
N GLY A 279 5.46 6.22 9.84
CA GLY A 279 5.03 4.82 9.82
C GLY A 279 6.17 3.84 10.15
N THR A 280 7.40 4.14 9.75
CA THR A 280 8.57 3.31 10.09
C THR A 280 8.84 3.31 11.59
N GLU A 281 8.79 4.49 12.22
CA GLU A 281 9.01 4.64 13.67
C GLU A 281 7.94 3.91 14.48
N GLU A 282 6.66 4.07 14.11
CA GLU A 282 5.55 3.39 14.80
C GLU A 282 5.58 1.87 14.59
N ALA A 283 5.91 1.40 13.38
CA ALA A 283 6.07 -0.02 13.12
C ALA A 283 7.18 -0.64 13.98
N LEU A 284 8.33 0.04 14.10
CA LEU A 284 9.44 -0.41 14.95
C LEU A 284 9.10 -0.35 16.45
N ASP A 285 8.33 0.65 16.90
CA ASP A 285 7.83 0.73 18.28
C ASP A 285 6.92 -0.47 18.60
N ILE A 286 5.99 -0.80 17.70
CA ILE A 286 5.11 -1.95 17.84
C ILE A 286 5.92 -3.26 17.90
N LEU A 287 6.92 -3.43 17.02
CA LEU A 287 7.82 -4.60 17.03
C LEU A 287 8.66 -4.68 18.32
N GLY A 288 9.02 -3.53 18.90
CA GLY A 288 9.73 -3.41 20.17
C GLY A 288 8.83 -3.57 21.40
N SER A 289 7.51 -3.53 21.24
CA SER A 289 6.55 -3.59 22.35
C SER A 289 6.59 -4.92 23.10
N ALA A 290 6.22 -4.89 24.39
CA ALA A 290 6.16 -6.10 25.21
C ALA A 290 5.23 -7.17 24.63
N ILE A 291 4.12 -6.78 23.98
CA ILE A 291 3.17 -7.73 23.38
C ILE A 291 3.82 -8.56 22.27
N VAL A 292 4.72 -7.96 21.48
CA VAL A 292 5.43 -8.66 20.40
C VAL A 292 6.69 -9.35 20.92
N ARG A 293 7.36 -8.78 21.93
CA ARG A 293 8.61 -9.31 22.49
C ARG A 293 8.43 -10.47 23.48
N VAL A 294 7.37 -10.47 24.28
CA VAL A 294 7.09 -11.47 25.35
C VAL A 294 6.31 -12.65 24.77
N THR A 295 6.42 -12.87 23.47
CA THR A 295 5.53 -13.78 22.77
C THR A 295 5.82 -15.22 23.13
N SER A 296 4.74 -15.93 23.46
CA SER A 296 4.63 -17.37 23.31
C SER A 296 4.92 -17.78 21.86
N VAL A 297 4.92 -19.08 21.58
CA VAL A 297 4.93 -19.63 20.21
C VAL A 297 4.08 -18.78 19.26
N LEU A 298 4.70 -18.32 18.17
CA LEU A 298 4.04 -17.55 17.13
C LEU A 298 3.24 -18.49 16.21
N THR A 299 2.14 -17.99 15.68
CA THR A 299 1.36 -18.72 14.65
C THR A 299 2.08 -18.68 13.31
N GLU A 300 1.77 -19.61 12.41
CA GLU A 300 2.25 -19.60 11.02
C GLU A 300 1.98 -18.25 10.34
N THR A 301 0.76 -17.74 10.50
CA THR A 301 0.38 -16.39 10.02
C THR A 301 1.25 -15.28 10.61
N SER A 302 1.65 -15.38 11.88
CA SER A 302 2.56 -14.39 12.49
C SER A 302 3.96 -14.46 11.87
N TYR A 303 4.45 -15.66 11.51
CA TYR A 303 5.70 -15.82 10.79
C TYR A 303 5.63 -15.24 9.38
N ASP A 304 4.53 -15.44 8.65
CA ASP A 304 4.32 -14.86 7.32
C ASP A 304 4.31 -13.32 7.35
N ILE A 305 3.68 -12.74 8.37
CA ILE A 305 3.68 -11.28 8.56
C ILE A 305 5.09 -10.80 8.91
N LEU A 306 5.83 -11.49 9.79
CA LEU A 306 7.22 -11.15 10.12
C LEU A 306 8.14 -11.24 8.90
N HIS A 307 7.92 -12.23 8.03
CA HIS A 307 8.62 -12.32 6.76
C HIS A 307 8.31 -11.11 5.88
N SER A 308 7.03 -10.76 5.72
CA SER A 308 6.59 -9.59 4.96
C SER A 308 7.21 -8.30 5.49
N ILE A 309 7.22 -8.10 6.82
CA ILE A 309 7.89 -6.97 7.48
C ILE A 309 9.39 -6.96 7.16
N SER A 310 10.07 -8.10 7.29
CA SER A 310 11.51 -8.21 7.00
C SER A 310 11.80 -7.80 5.55
N THR A 311 10.95 -8.18 4.59
CA THR A 311 11.11 -7.83 3.18
C THR A 311 10.88 -6.36 2.85
N LEU A 312 10.41 -5.55 3.81
CA LEU A 312 10.45 -4.09 3.67
C LEU A 312 11.89 -3.57 3.66
N SER A 313 12.86 -4.29 4.23
CA SER A 313 14.27 -3.87 4.20
C SER A 313 14.90 -4.04 2.81
N PRO A 314 15.86 -3.16 2.44
CA PRO A 314 16.69 -3.37 1.27
C PRO A 314 17.49 -4.68 1.35
N LYS A 315 17.69 -5.34 0.21
CA LYS A 315 18.57 -6.52 0.13
C LYS A 315 20.02 -6.07 0.07
N ARG A 316 20.88 -6.55 0.98
CA ARG A 316 22.28 -6.13 1.05
C ARG A 316 23.22 -7.32 0.94
N SER A 317 24.08 -7.32 -0.08
CA SER A 317 25.05 -8.39 -0.32
C SER A 317 26.41 -7.84 -0.72
N PHE A 318 27.43 -8.69 -0.64
CA PHE A 318 28.77 -8.37 -1.11
C PHE A 318 28.95 -8.74 -2.58
N TYR A 319 29.73 -7.95 -3.31
CA TYR A 319 30.16 -8.24 -4.67
C TYR A 319 31.68 -8.08 -4.83
N PRO A 320 32.37 -9.08 -5.41
CA PRO A 320 31.94 -10.48 -5.50
C PRO A 320 31.67 -11.05 -4.10
N ARG A 321 30.76 -12.05 -3.99
CA ARG A 321 30.26 -12.55 -2.70
C ARG A 321 31.39 -13.01 -1.76
N ASN A 322 32.46 -13.57 -2.31
CA ASN A 322 33.56 -14.15 -1.55
C ASN A 322 34.63 -13.11 -1.16
N GLU A 323 34.80 -12.05 -1.95
CA GLU A 323 35.88 -11.08 -1.77
C GLU A 323 35.49 -9.91 -0.87
N LYS A 324 34.18 -9.65 -0.73
CA LYS A 324 33.64 -8.59 0.13
C LYS A 324 34.18 -7.18 -0.16
N VAL A 325 34.65 -6.94 -1.38
CA VAL A 325 35.27 -5.68 -1.82
C VAL A 325 34.25 -4.55 -2.03
N MET A 326 33.00 -4.88 -2.33
CA MET A 326 31.93 -3.90 -2.58
C MET A 326 30.60 -4.35 -1.97
N GLN A 327 29.77 -3.38 -1.59
CA GLN A 327 28.37 -3.61 -1.24
C GLN A 327 27.46 -3.41 -2.45
N VAL A 328 26.53 -4.33 -2.64
CA VAL A 328 25.39 -4.19 -3.55
C VAL A 328 24.12 -4.05 -2.71
N VAL A 329 23.26 -3.10 -3.09
CA VAL A 329 21.97 -2.85 -2.44
C VAL A 329 20.87 -3.02 -3.47
N GLY A 330 19.99 -4.00 -3.23
CA GLY A 330 18.78 -4.22 -4.01
C GLY A 330 17.59 -3.54 -3.33
N TRP A 331 17.19 -2.39 -3.85
CA TRP A 331 15.96 -1.71 -3.45
C TRP A 331 14.77 -2.32 -4.19
N SER A 332 13.65 -2.46 -3.49
CA SER A 332 12.38 -2.83 -4.12
C SER A 332 11.86 -1.65 -4.93
N SER A 333 11.58 -1.88 -6.22
CA SER A 333 10.91 -0.90 -7.08
C SER A 333 9.41 -0.74 -6.78
N ARG A 334 8.84 -1.66 -5.99
CA ARG A 334 7.43 -1.68 -5.60
C ARG A 334 7.17 -0.88 -4.32
N LEU A 335 8.21 -0.54 -3.57
CA LEU A 335 8.12 0.17 -2.31
C LEU A 335 8.69 1.59 -2.44
N SER A 336 8.17 2.51 -1.64
CA SER A 336 8.82 3.82 -1.50
C SER A 336 10.20 3.64 -0.85
N TYR A 337 11.16 4.48 -1.23
CA TYR A 337 12.50 4.40 -0.64
C TYR A 337 12.47 4.71 0.87
N VAL A 338 11.57 5.59 1.33
CA VAL A 338 11.44 5.98 2.75
C VAL A 338 10.82 4.89 3.62
N SER A 339 10.05 3.98 3.02
CA SER A 339 9.45 2.83 3.71
C SER A 339 10.45 1.66 3.86
N GLN A 340 11.59 1.72 3.17
CA GLN A 340 12.57 0.65 3.15
C GLN A 340 13.70 0.88 4.17
N ASP A 341 13.55 0.30 5.36
CA ASP A 341 14.48 0.46 6.48
C ASP A 341 15.12 -0.88 6.89
N ASP A 342 16.44 -0.90 7.07
CA ASP A 342 17.22 -2.09 7.46
C ASP A 342 16.87 -2.64 8.85
N ARG A 343 16.29 -1.82 9.73
CA ARG A 343 15.88 -2.23 11.07
C ARG A 343 14.73 -3.23 11.04
N PHE A 344 13.92 -3.28 9.99
CA PHE A 344 12.88 -4.30 9.86
C PHE A 344 13.46 -5.72 9.74
N TYR A 345 14.50 -5.90 8.91
CA TYR A 345 15.21 -7.17 8.78
C TYR A 345 15.84 -7.59 10.11
N ARG A 346 16.49 -6.66 10.80
CA ARG A 346 17.07 -6.92 12.12
C ARG A 346 16.00 -7.28 13.15
N ALA A 347 14.87 -6.57 13.18
CA ALA A 347 13.75 -6.87 14.07
C ALA A 347 13.15 -8.26 13.81
N GLY A 348 12.91 -8.61 12.54
CA GLY A 348 12.41 -9.92 12.15
C GLY A 348 13.34 -11.06 12.57
N ARG A 349 14.66 -10.92 12.34
CA ARG A 349 15.67 -11.88 12.81
C ARG A 349 15.67 -12.03 14.32
N ASN A 350 15.62 -10.92 15.07
CA ASN A 350 15.67 -10.96 16.53
C ASN A 350 14.42 -11.64 17.12
N LEU A 351 13.25 -11.45 16.53
CA LEU A 351 12.00 -12.10 16.98
C LEU A 351 12.00 -13.60 16.67
N LEU A 352 12.52 -14.00 15.50
CA LEU A 352 12.69 -15.41 15.15
C LEU A 352 13.73 -16.10 16.03
N ALA A 353 14.87 -15.45 16.29
CA ALA A 353 15.91 -15.98 17.18
C ALA A 353 15.36 -16.25 18.58
N ARG A 354 14.56 -15.33 19.14
CA ARG A 354 13.88 -15.56 20.42
C ARG A 354 12.88 -16.71 20.37
N SER A 355 12.14 -16.84 19.27
CA SER A 355 11.23 -17.98 19.08
C SER A 355 11.99 -19.31 19.09
N HIS A 356 13.17 -19.35 18.47
CA HIS A 356 14.08 -20.51 18.53
C HIS A 356 14.59 -20.78 19.94
N GLU A 357 14.97 -19.75 20.71
CA GLU A 357 15.45 -19.89 22.10
C GLU A 357 14.43 -20.55 23.02
N ILE A 358 13.13 -20.30 22.82
CA ILE A 358 12.04 -20.88 23.63
C ILE A 358 11.40 -22.13 22.99
N SER A 359 11.84 -22.54 21.80
CA SER A 359 11.24 -23.65 21.04
C SER A 359 11.25 -24.97 21.81
N PHE A 360 12.23 -25.18 22.70
CA PHE A 360 12.32 -26.38 23.55
C PHE A 360 11.12 -26.53 24.51
N LEU A 361 10.46 -25.43 24.88
CA LEU A 361 9.23 -25.46 25.70
C LEU A 361 8.01 -25.93 24.89
N HIS A 362 8.14 -25.97 23.56
CA HIS A 362 7.06 -26.17 22.60
C HIS A 362 7.48 -27.13 21.46
N PRO A 363 7.79 -28.40 21.77
CA PRO A 363 8.41 -29.34 20.82
C PRO A 363 7.53 -29.71 19.61
N THR A 364 6.23 -29.41 19.64
CA THR A 364 5.31 -29.66 18.53
C THR A 364 5.23 -28.51 17.53
N HIS A 365 5.92 -27.39 17.80
CA HIS A 365 5.89 -26.21 16.95
C HIS A 365 7.25 -25.99 16.29
N GLU A 366 7.24 -26.06 14.96
CA GLU A 366 8.41 -25.73 14.15
C GLU A 366 8.54 -24.22 14.00
N VAL A 367 9.73 -23.70 14.33
CA VAL A 367 10.07 -22.29 14.14
C VAL A 367 10.80 -22.16 12.80
N PRO A 368 10.35 -21.28 11.88
CA PRO A 368 11.03 -21.07 10.61
C PRO A 368 12.47 -20.56 10.78
N ASP A 369 13.30 -20.83 9.78
CA ASP A 369 14.65 -20.30 9.71
C ASP A 369 14.64 -18.76 9.63
N SER A 370 15.71 -18.15 10.16
CA SER A 370 15.92 -16.71 10.03
C SER A 370 16.06 -16.30 8.57
N PRO A 371 15.50 -15.14 8.16
CA PRO A 371 15.61 -14.67 6.78
C PRO A 371 17.08 -14.45 6.39
N ASP A 372 17.52 -15.02 5.27
CA ASP A 372 18.92 -14.98 4.80
C ASP A 372 19.10 -14.26 3.45
N PHE A 373 18.29 -13.24 3.18
CA PHE A 373 18.41 -12.46 1.94
C PHE A 373 19.37 -11.27 2.05
N SER A 374 19.92 -10.99 3.23
CA SER A 374 20.82 -9.87 3.49
C SER A 374 21.97 -10.26 4.42
N SER A 375 23.17 -9.73 4.17
CA SER A 375 24.30 -9.88 5.08
C SER A 375 24.11 -9.02 6.32
N VAL A 376 24.06 -9.65 7.50
CA VAL A 376 23.92 -8.97 8.81
C VAL A 376 24.94 -7.84 8.98
N HIS A 377 26.21 -8.09 8.64
CA HIS A 377 27.26 -7.07 8.76
C HIS A 377 26.96 -5.82 7.90
N LEU A 378 26.42 -6.00 6.68
CA LEU A 378 26.06 -4.87 5.82
C LEU A 378 24.80 -4.15 6.30
N VAL A 379 23.87 -4.88 6.92
CA VAL A 379 22.68 -4.33 7.58
C VAL A 379 23.08 -3.47 8.77
N GLU A 380 23.86 -3.99 9.72
CA GLU A 380 24.31 -3.20 10.90
C GLU A 380 25.08 -1.95 10.47
N ARG A 381 25.95 -2.07 9.46
CA ARG A 381 26.66 -0.91 8.90
C ARG A 381 25.71 0.13 8.31
N ALA A 382 24.63 -0.30 7.67
CA ALA A 382 23.64 0.61 7.11
C ALA A 382 22.81 1.28 8.20
N ILE A 383 22.38 0.54 9.23
CA ILE A 383 21.66 1.06 10.39
C ILE A 383 22.50 2.11 11.11
N ASN A 384 23.78 1.82 11.38
CA ASN A 384 24.72 2.77 11.97
C ASN A 384 24.84 4.04 11.12
N ARG A 385 24.98 3.94 9.79
CA ARG A 385 25.09 5.11 8.93
C ARG A 385 23.80 5.94 8.92
N ALA A 386 22.64 5.28 8.89
CA ALA A 386 21.33 5.91 8.89
C ALA A 386 21.01 6.62 10.21
N SER A 387 21.55 6.13 11.34
CA SER A 387 21.33 6.70 12.68
C SER A 387 21.56 8.22 12.77
N ARG A 388 22.48 8.77 11.96
CA ARG A 388 22.77 10.21 11.90
C ARG A 388 21.60 11.07 11.43
N GLY A 389 20.66 10.48 10.70
CA GLY A 389 19.45 11.12 10.21
C GLY A 389 18.19 10.75 11.01
N HIS A 390 18.33 9.96 12.08
CA HIS A 390 17.22 9.53 12.91
C HIS A 390 17.08 10.39 14.17
N VAL A 391 15.89 10.37 14.77
CA VAL A 391 15.60 11.06 16.04
C VAL A 391 15.87 10.16 17.24
N ALA A 392 16.03 10.77 18.41
CA ALA A 392 16.16 10.06 19.67
C ALA A 392 14.91 9.19 19.97
N GLY A 393 15.13 8.01 20.52
CA GLY A 393 14.14 6.94 20.72
C GLY A 393 13.89 6.09 19.49
N PHE A 394 14.31 6.56 18.30
CA PHE A 394 13.98 5.93 17.02
C PHE A 394 15.20 5.75 16.13
N GLY A 395 16.28 5.22 16.69
CA GLY A 395 17.42 4.72 15.93
C GLY A 395 18.62 5.65 15.87
N ALA A 396 18.56 6.82 16.50
CA ALA A 396 19.76 7.64 16.75
C ALA A 396 20.74 6.92 17.68
N GLU A 397 20.23 6.05 18.56
CA GLU A 397 20.97 5.25 19.54
C GLU A 397 21.89 4.21 18.88
N GLU A 398 21.65 3.91 17.60
CA GLU A 398 22.44 2.96 16.82
C GLU A 398 23.77 3.54 16.32
N PHE A 399 23.98 4.84 16.54
CA PHE A 399 25.22 5.50 16.20
C PHE A 399 26.38 4.95 17.04
N THR A 400 27.43 4.50 16.35
CA THR A 400 28.69 4.10 16.98
C THR A 400 29.87 4.45 16.09
N THR A 401 30.97 4.88 16.70
CA THR A 401 32.27 5.14 16.06
C THR A 401 33.24 3.98 16.20
N GLN A 402 32.82 2.86 16.80
CA GLN A 402 33.67 1.68 17.05
C GLN A 402 34.31 1.09 15.78
N HIS A 403 33.67 1.30 14.63
CA HIS A 403 34.15 0.82 13.33
C HIS A 403 34.85 1.90 12.49
N ASP A 404 35.01 3.10 13.04
CA ASP A 404 35.67 4.19 12.33
C ASP A 404 37.17 3.89 12.20
N VAL A 405 37.68 4.11 11.00
CA VAL A 405 39.10 3.99 10.67
C VAL A 405 39.61 5.33 10.20
N ARG A 406 40.88 5.62 10.49
CA ARG A 406 41.52 6.83 9.94
C ARG A 406 41.50 6.74 8.42
N TYR A 407 40.77 7.67 7.78
CA TYR A 407 40.70 7.70 6.32
C TYR A 407 42.08 8.03 5.75
N THR A 408 42.70 7.03 5.10
CA THR A 408 43.90 7.23 4.31
C THR A 408 43.50 7.85 2.99
N SER A 409 43.83 9.13 2.78
CA SER A 409 43.51 9.81 1.52
C SER A 409 44.12 9.06 0.35
N ARG A 410 43.34 8.92 -0.73
CA ARG A 410 43.84 8.41 -2.03
C ARG A 410 44.96 9.27 -2.62
N THR A 411 45.19 10.46 -2.08
CA THR A 411 46.21 11.44 -2.49
C THR A 411 47.52 11.34 -1.71
N GLN A 412 47.84 10.20 -1.06
CA GLN A 412 49.15 10.03 -0.39
C GLN A 412 50.37 9.98 -1.35
N GLY A 413 50.15 10.12 -2.67
CA GLY A 413 51.21 10.36 -3.65
C GLY A 413 51.40 11.85 -3.96
N ILE A 414 52.52 12.18 -4.62
CA ILE A 414 52.74 13.50 -5.23
C ILE A 414 51.52 13.80 -6.10
N LEU A 415 50.78 14.86 -5.77
CA LEU A 415 49.66 15.32 -6.59
C LEU A 415 50.20 15.60 -7.98
N SER A 416 49.55 15.06 -9.02
CA SER A 416 49.84 15.50 -10.38
C SER A 416 49.61 17.01 -10.48
N ASP A 417 50.26 17.70 -11.41
CA ASP A 417 50.06 19.14 -11.60
C ASP A 417 48.57 19.49 -11.80
N ARG A 418 47.81 18.56 -12.41
CA ARG A 418 46.35 18.67 -12.55
C ARG A 418 45.63 18.59 -11.20
N GLY A 419 46.06 17.69 -10.31
CA GLY A 419 45.53 17.57 -8.95
C GLY A 419 45.80 18.81 -8.10
N ILE A 420 47.01 19.37 -8.20
CA ILE A 420 47.36 20.64 -7.53
C ILE A 420 46.48 21.78 -8.03
N ARG A 421 46.34 21.93 -9.35
CA ARG A 421 45.45 22.96 -9.94
C ARG A 421 43.99 22.79 -9.51
N ALA A 422 43.48 21.56 -9.50
CA ALA A 422 42.10 21.30 -9.08
C ALA A 422 41.87 21.64 -7.60
N GLN A 423 42.82 21.27 -6.72
CA GLN A 423 42.77 21.61 -5.29
C GLN A 423 42.84 23.12 -5.08
N GLU A 424 43.72 23.81 -5.79
CA GLU A 424 43.89 25.26 -5.71
C GLU A 424 42.62 25.99 -6.16
N ILE A 425 42.01 25.58 -7.28
CA ILE A 425 40.74 26.13 -7.76
C ILE A 425 39.62 25.88 -6.73
N ALA A 426 39.50 24.65 -6.22
CA ALA A 426 38.48 24.31 -5.23
C ALA A 426 38.63 25.14 -3.94
N SER A 427 39.88 25.32 -3.46
CA SER A 427 40.20 26.18 -2.31
C SER A 427 39.78 27.62 -2.55
N ARG A 428 40.01 28.16 -3.75
CA ARG A 428 39.64 29.54 -4.09
C ARG A 428 38.14 29.75 -4.19
N VAL A 429 37.42 28.81 -4.78
CA VAL A 429 35.95 28.83 -4.81
C VAL A 429 35.41 28.82 -3.38
N TYR A 430 35.92 27.92 -2.53
CA TYR A 430 35.53 27.85 -1.12
C TYR A 430 35.82 29.15 -0.36
N ASN A 431 37.00 29.75 -0.58
CA ASN A 431 37.44 30.98 0.09
C ASN A 431 37.06 32.27 -0.63
N SER A 432 36.26 32.22 -1.71
CA SER A 432 35.86 33.37 -2.53
C SER A 432 37.03 34.25 -3.03
N GLN A 433 38.14 33.64 -3.45
CA GLN A 433 39.34 34.35 -3.93
C GLN A 433 39.31 34.57 -5.45
N CYS A 434 39.42 35.83 -5.91
CA CYS A 434 39.20 36.23 -7.31
C CYS A 434 40.40 36.90 -8.01
N TYR A 435 41.64 36.72 -7.56
CA TYR A 435 42.84 37.29 -8.20
C TYR A 435 43.54 36.31 -9.16
N VAL A 436 44.19 36.84 -10.20
CA VAL A 436 44.93 36.08 -11.22
C VAL A 436 46.11 35.33 -10.59
N ILE A 437 46.27 34.05 -10.94
CA ILE A 437 47.19 33.10 -10.28
C ILE A 437 48.58 33.11 -10.90
N GLU A 438 48.63 33.18 -12.22
CA GLU A 438 49.88 33.05 -12.97
C GLU A 438 50.48 34.43 -13.16
N ARG A 439 51.81 34.54 -13.00
CA ARG A 439 52.52 35.72 -13.46
C ARG A 439 52.27 35.82 -14.95
N VAL A 440 51.56 36.87 -15.35
CA VAL A 440 51.43 37.23 -16.75
C VAL A 440 52.84 37.37 -17.30
N GLU A 441 53.18 36.57 -18.31
CA GLU A 441 54.51 36.62 -18.92
C GLU A 441 54.77 38.03 -19.45
N LEU A 442 56.03 38.47 -19.43
CA LEU A 442 56.39 39.80 -19.95
C LEU A 442 56.05 39.94 -21.44
N SER A 443 56.00 38.82 -22.18
CA SER A 443 55.58 38.77 -23.58
C SER A 443 54.07 38.89 -23.78
N PHE A 444 53.26 38.76 -22.72
CA PHE A 444 51.80 38.74 -22.83
C PHE A 444 51.28 39.93 -23.62
N ALA A 445 51.78 41.14 -23.36
CA ALA A 445 51.35 42.32 -24.11
C ALA A 445 51.60 42.14 -25.62
N GLN A 446 52.77 41.64 -25.99
CA GLN A 446 53.15 41.43 -27.39
C GLN A 446 52.34 40.31 -28.05
N ASP A 447 52.18 39.18 -27.37
CA ASP A 447 51.40 38.03 -27.84
C ASP A 447 49.92 38.41 -27.99
N PHE A 448 49.41 39.17 -27.02
CA PHE A 448 48.06 39.70 -27.01
C PHE A 448 47.82 40.71 -28.14
N TYR A 449 48.78 41.62 -28.39
CA TYR A 449 48.71 42.55 -29.52
C TYR A 449 48.79 41.82 -30.87
N GLN A 450 49.62 40.77 -30.99
CA GLN A 450 49.66 39.94 -32.20
C GLN A 450 48.31 39.27 -32.46
N LEU A 451 47.69 38.69 -31.44
CA LEU A 451 46.36 38.07 -31.54
C LEU A 451 45.26 39.07 -31.95
N LEU A 452 45.28 40.29 -31.40
CA LEU A 452 44.35 41.35 -31.81
C LEU A 452 44.62 41.86 -33.23
N SER A 453 45.89 41.90 -33.67
CA SER A 453 46.26 42.34 -35.02
C SER A 453 45.91 41.34 -36.13
N ALA A 454 45.63 40.08 -35.76
CA ALA A 454 45.31 39.01 -36.70
C ALA A 454 43.88 39.08 -37.26
N GLY A 455 43.01 39.95 -36.73
CA GLY A 455 41.63 40.11 -37.19
C GLY A 455 41.13 41.54 -37.10
N ASN A 456 40.01 41.83 -37.77
CA ASN A 456 39.37 43.14 -37.66
C ASN A 456 38.69 43.28 -36.29
N VAL A 457 39.21 44.19 -35.45
CA VAL A 457 38.57 44.54 -34.18
C VAL A 457 37.29 45.31 -34.47
N PHE A 458 36.15 44.68 -34.24
CA PHE A 458 34.85 45.30 -34.49
C PHE A 458 34.54 46.29 -33.37
N ASN A 459 34.28 47.56 -33.71
CA ASN A 459 33.83 48.57 -32.75
C ASN A 459 32.29 48.59 -32.69
N PRO A 460 31.66 48.00 -31.66
CA PRO A 460 30.22 48.06 -31.53
C PRO A 460 29.80 49.48 -31.14
N SER A 461 28.98 50.13 -31.96
CA SER A 461 28.43 51.47 -31.71
C SER A 461 27.52 51.54 -30.46
N GLN A 462 27.23 50.41 -29.82
CA GLN A 462 26.39 50.27 -28.62
C GLN A 462 27.03 49.30 -27.63
N ILE A 463 26.81 49.55 -26.34
CA ILE A 463 27.27 48.64 -25.27
C ILE A 463 26.51 47.32 -25.40
N PRO A 464 27.20 46.19 -25.57
CA PRO A 464 26.55 44.90 -25.74
C PRO A 464 25.86 44.42 -24.44
N PRO A 465 24.78 43.63 -24.54
CA PRO A 465 24.05 43.15 -23.39
C PRO A 465 24.88 42.17 -22.54
N LYS A 466 24.75 42.24 -21.21
CA LYS A 466 25.47 41.36 -20.26
C LYS A 466 25.26 39.87 -20.52
N SER A 467 24.17 39.48 -21.18
CA SER A 467 23.90 38.09 -21.58
C SER A 467 24.95 37.53 -22.56
N MET A 468 25.59 38.37 -23.38
CA MET A 468 26.63 37.95 -24.32
C MET A 468 27.98 37.64 -23.65
N LEU A 469 28.19 38.11 -22.42
CA LEU A 469 29.39 37.92 -21.60
C LEU A 469 29.21 36.82 -20.54
N GLN A 470 28.10 36.08 -20.59
CA GLN A 470 27.90 34.93 -19.71
C GLN A 470 28.87 33.81 -20.09
N TYR A 471 29.09 32.92 -19.12
CA TYR A 471 29.89 31.72 -19.32
C TYR A 471 29.29 30.88 -20.46
N ASP A 472 30.05 30.71 -21.53
CA ASP A 472 29.66 29.99 -22.74
C ASP A 472 30.84 29.13 -23.21
N SER A 473 30.53 27.96 -23.76
CA SER A 473 31.51 27.03 -24.35
C SER A 473 32.42 27.67 -25.41
N LYS A 474 31.98 28.74 -26.07
CA LYS A 474 32.75 29.48 -27.09
C LYS A 474 34.03 30.10 -26.53
N TRP A 475 34.08 30.45 -25.25
CA TRP A 475 35.26 31.04 -24.60
C TRP A 475 36.40 30.05 -24.36
N PHE A 476 36.14 28.75 -24.52
CA PHE A 476 37.15 27.69 -24.47
C PHE A 476 37.75 27.35 -25.83
N GLN A 477 37.29 28.00 -26.90
CA GLN A 477 37.91 27.89 -28.21
C GLN A 477 39.25 28.61 -28.24
N LYS A 478 40.04 28.41 -29.30
CA LYS A 478 41.36 29.05 -29.37
C LYS A 478 41.18 30.58 -29.43
N PRO A 479 41.99 31.38 -28.71
CA PRO A 479 41.79 32.83 -28.61
C PRO A 479 41.68 33.55 -29.96
N GLU A 480 42.35 33.04 -31.00
CA GLU A 480 42.31 33.57 -32.37
C GLU A 480 40.89 33.62 -32.96
N THR A 481 39.98 32.77 -32.48
CA THR A 481 38.63 32.65 -33.07
C THR A 481 37.63 33.68 -32.54
N PHE A 482 37.88 34.27 -31.36
CA PHE A 482 36.91 35.17 -30.72
C PHE A 482 37.53 36.45 -30.16
N LEU A 483 38.82 36.46 -29.83
CA LEU A 483 39.42 37.55 -29.07
C LEU A 483 39.40 38.87 -29.83
N ALA A 484 39.72 38.88 -31.13
CA ALA A 484 39.72 40.10 -31.95
C ALA A 484 38.29 40.62 -32.23
N SER A 485 37.34 39.73 -32.52
CA SER A 485 35.94 40.10 -32.80
C SER A 485 35.19 40.58 -31.57
N ASP A 486 35.47 39.97 -30.41
CA ASP A 486 34.74 40.22 -29.17
C ASP A 486 35.53 41.08 -28.17
N TRP A 487 36.71 41.61 -28.52
CA TRP A 487 37.58 42.34 -27.59
C TRP A 487 36.86 43.47 -26.84
N LEU A 488 36.08 44.28 -27.59
CA LEU A 488 35.38 45.43 -27.03
C LEU A 488 34.16 45.04 -26.17
N LEU A 489 33.67 43.79 -26.27
CA LEU A 489 32.71 43.25 -25.31
C LEU A 489 33.35 43.07 -23.92
N PHE A 490 34.63 42.68 -23.87
CA PHE A 490 35.36 42.43 -22.62
C PHE A 490 35.92 43.69 -21.94
N SER A 491 35.87 44.84 -22.61
CA SER A 491 36.34 46.14 -22.10
C SER A 491 35.19 47.15 -22.00
N PRO A 492 34.36 47.12 -20.94
CA PRO A 492 33.13 47.94 -20.86
C PRO A 492 33.41 49.42 -20.58
N ARG A 493 34.68 49.86 -20.62
CA ARG A 493 35.09 51.27 -20.44
C ARG A 493 36.07 51.64 -21.54
N GLY A 494 35.53 52.05 -22.68
CA GLY A 494 36.28 52.80 -23.69
C GLY A 494 36.70 54.17 -23.13
N ILE A 495 37.81 54.24 -22.41
CA ILE A 495 38.69 55.41 -22.23
C ILE A 495 40.09 54.80 -22.01
N PHE A 496 40.86 54.61 -23.08
CA PHE A 496 42.35 54.59 -23.10
C PHE A 496 42.91 54.47 -24.52
N ALA A 497 42.08 54.51 -25.57
CA ALA A 497 42.50 54.97 -26.89
C ALA A 497 42.66 56.51 -26.84
N GLY A 498 43.78 56.98 -26.30
CA GLY A 498 44.04 58.44 -26.17
C GLY A 498 45.24 58.86 -25.33
N ARG A 499 46.03 57.94 -24.76
CA ARG A 499 47.29 58.28 -24.08
C ARG A 499 48.33 57.15 -24.18
N ILE A 500 48.66 56.71 -25.39
CA ILE A 500 50.00 56.18 -25.73
C ILE A 500 50.29 56.62 -27.18
N PHE A 501 50.40 57.94 -27.36
CA PHE A 501 51.15 58.57 -28.44
C PHE A 501 52.05 59.58 -27.74
N VAL A 502 53.22 59.11 -27.26
CA VAL A 502 54.58 59.67 -27.38
C VAL A 502 55.52 58.51 -27.11
#